data_AF-A0A369HI13-F1
#
_entry.id   AF-A0A369HI13-F1
#
_cell.length_a   1.000
_cell.length_b   1.000
_cell.length_c   1.000
_cell.angle_alpha   90.00
_cell.angle_beta   90.00
_cell.angle_gamma   90.00
#
_symmetry.space_group_name_H-M   'P 1'
#
loop_
_entity.id
_entity.type
_entity.pdbx_description
1 polymer ?
#
loop_
_entity_poly.entity_id
_entity_poly.type
_entity_poly.pdbx_seq_one_letter_code
_entity_poly.pdbx_strand_id
1 'polypeptide(L)'
;MGTDTPLVALLEPCKLEGFRPGAPRHEQPASVPRLFTDATEIRQRVFVDEQKVPVENEFDADDSRSCHWVVYVGSQDDRVPVGTIRLVPFPHDPHPQTGGRYWNGVLEGSREAPPQAGDRPTSFHDGTEPYVKLGRLAVVTEYRGKGLAGLLVNTALRWMEANPSYFDSTISTPCLAVPRPLAISGWNGLVCAHAQQQAVGAWEKWGFQVDEAMGSWWEEGIAHLGMFQRLRTT
;
A
#
# COMPACT_ATOMS: atom_id res chain seq x y z
N MET A 1 -1.55 -35.55 -2.64
CA MET A 1 -0.52 -34.50 -2.59
C MET A 1 -0.95 -33.55 -1.48
N GLY A 2 -0.19 -33.48 -0.39
CA GLY A 2 -0.54 -32.60 0.73
C GLY A 2 -0.58 -31.16 0.23
N THR A 3 -1.71 -30.49 0.39
CA THR A 3 -1.81 -29.07 0.09
C THR A 3 -1.11 -28.34 1.23
N ASP A 4 0.15 -27.92 1.01
CA ASP A 4 0.84 -27.04 1.94
C ASP A 4 0.03 -25.74 2.05
N THR A 5 -0.65 -25.57 3.18
CA THR A 5 -1.47 -24.39 3.46
C THR A 5 -0.59 -23.14 3.43
N PRO A 6 -0.96 -22.11 2.64
CA PRO A 6 -0.20 -20.86 2.63
C PRO A 6 -0.13 -20.24 4.03
N LEU A 7 1.05 -19.75 4.42
CA LEU A 7 1.23 -18.96 5.63
C LEU A 7 1.30 -17.49 5.26
N VAL A 8 0.51 -16.66 5.93
CA VAL A 8 0.64 -15.20 5.84
C VAL A 8 1.28 -14.70 7.11
N ALA A 9 2.40 -13.97 6.98
CA ALA A 9 3.08 -13.32 8.08
C ALA A 9 2.93 -11.80 7.96
N LEU A 10 2.87 -11.11 9.11
CA LEU A 10 2.77 -9.65 9.23
C LEU A 10 4.09 -9.10 9.79
N LEU A 11 4.56 -8.01 9.18
CA LEU A 11 5.52 -7.08 9.77
C LEU A 11 4.80 -5.76 10.05
N GLU A 12 4.77 -5.39 11.33
CA GLU A 12 4.28 -4.09 11.80
C GLU A 12 5.27 -2.96 11.45
N PRO A 13 4.85 -1.68 11.55
CA PRO A 13 5.72 -0.55 11.27
C PRO A 13 7.04 -0.63 12.01
N CYS A 14 8.14 -0.47 11.28
CA CYS A 14 9.46 -0.58 11.83
C CYS A 14 10.46 0.31 11.11
N LYS A 15 11.56 0.57 11.79
CA LYS A 15 12.71 1.24 11.22
C LYS A 15 13.37 0.37 10.14
N LEU A 16 13.68 1.00 9.01
CA LEU A 16 14.30 0.36 7.83
C LEU A 16 15.61 1.05 7.46
N GLU A 17 16.33 1.63 8.44
CA GLU A 17 17.55 2.38 8.14
C GLU A 17 18.61 1.49 7.49
N GLY A 18 19.22 2.03 6.43
CA GLY A 18 20.27 1.35 5.68
C GLY A 18 19.75 0.28 4.72
N PHE A 19 18.44 0.08 4.56
CA PHE A 19 17.90 -0.75 3.49
C PHE A 19 18.45 -0.30 2.13
N ARG A 20 18.81 -1.28 1.29
CA ARG A 20 19.46 -1.04 -0.01
C ARG A 20 18.53 -1.52 -1.13
N PRO A 21 17.76 -0.63 -1.79
CA PRO A 21 16.91 -1.03 -2.90
C PRO A 21 17.69 -1.80 -3.97
N GLY A 22 17.13 -2.90 -4.46
CA GLY A 22 17.75 -3.76 -5.48
C GLY A 22 18.87 -4.70 -5.01
N ALA A 23 19.43 -4.51 -3.81
CA ALA A 23 20.46 -5.41 -3.31
C ALA A 23 19.85 -6.77 -2.90
N PRO A 24 20.52 -7.90 -3.20
CA PRO A 24 20.02 -9.22 -2.84
C PRO A 24 19.96 -9.39 -1.32
N ARG A 25 19.10 -10.30 -0.85
CA ARG A 25 18.81 -10.51 0.57
C ARG A 25 20.04 -10.69 1.46
N HIS A 26 21.11 -11.33 0.96
CA HIS A 26 22.34 -11.57 1.72
C HIS A 26 23.26 -10.33 1.83
N GLU A 27 23.02 -9.29 1.03
CA GLU A 27 23.74 -8.01 1.07
C GLU A 27 22.99 -6.92 1.86
N GLN A 28 21.76 -7.21 2.29
CA GLN A 28 20.98 -6.31 3.14
C GLN A 28 21.56 -6.28 4.56
N PRO A 29 21.51 -5.12 5.25
CA PRO A 29 21.93 -5.06 6.65
C PRO A 29 21.11 -6.01 7.53
N ALA A 30 21.76 -6.64 8.50
CA ALA A 30 21.09 -7.54 9.46
C ALA A 30 20.00 -6.85 10.31
N SER A 31 20.01 -5.51 10.37
CA SER A 31 18.97 -4.71 11.03
C SER A 31 17.65 -4.68 10.24
N VAL A 32 17.68 -4.94 8.93
CA VAL A 32 16.46 -4.96 8.11
C VAL A 32 15.72 -6.27 8.36
N PRO A 33 14.43 -6.23 8.75
CA PRO A 33 13.67 -7.45 9.00
C PRO A 33 13.59 -8.35 7.78
N ARG A 34 13.77 -9.67 8.00
CA ARG A 34 13.67 -10.69 6.95
C ARG A 34 12.36 -10.61 6.16
N LEU A 35 11.24 -10.34 6.83
CA LEU A 35 9.95 -10.22 6.16
C LEU A 35 9.92 -9.03 5.19
N PHE A 36 10.55 -7.91 5.53
CA PHE A 36 10.67 -6.77 4.62
C PHE A 36 11.57 -7.09 3.42
N THR A 37 12.68 -7.81 3.64
CA THR A 37 13.54 -8.26 2.53
C THR A 37 12.81 -9.23 1.61
N ASP A 38 11.98 -10.12 2.16
CA ASP A 38 11.18 -11.07 1.37
C ASP A 38 10.09 -10.33 0.57
N ALA A 39 9.42 -9.34 1.18
CA ALA A 39 8.44 -8.49 0.50
C ALA A 39 9.08 -7.71 -0.66
N THR A 40 10.24 -7.11 -0.44
CA THR A 40 10.95 -6.34 -1.47
C THR A 40 11.56 -7.22 -2.57
N GLU A 41 11.93 -8.46 -2.27
CA GLU A 41 12.31 -9.46 -3.29
C GLU A 41 11.14 -9.79 -4.23
N ILE A 42 9.93 -9.99 -3.68
CA ILE A 42 8.71 -10.19 -4.48
C ILE A 42 8.43 -8.95 -5.34
N ARG A 43 8.52 -7.75 -4.74
CA ARG A 43 8.28 -6.48 -5.43
C ARG A 43 9.29 -6.23 -6.54
N GLN A 44 10.57 -6.53 -6.33
CA GLN A 44 11.61 -6.46 -7.35
C GLN A 44 11.24 -7.32 -8.57
N ARG A 45 10.86 -8.59 -8.34
CA ARG A 45 10.46 -9.50 -9.42
C ARG A 45 9.24 -9.02 -10.21
N VAL A 46 8.26 -8.42 -9.53
CA VAL A 46 6.98 -8.03 -10.16
C VAL A 46 7.03 -6.61 -10.73
N PHE A 47 7.47 -5.63 -9.96
CA PHE A 47 7.42 -4.23 -10.35
C PHE A 47 8.63 -3.84 -11.20
N VAL A 48 9.83 -4.27 -10.83
CA VAL A 48 11.04 -3.90 -11.57
C VAL A 48 11.29 -4.84 -12.74
N ASP A 49 11.43 -6.14 -12.49
CA ASP A 49 11.85 -7.08 -13.53
C ASP A 49 10.74 -7.30 -14.56
N GLU A 50 9.48 -7.40 -14.14
CA GLU A 50 8.34 -7.60 -15.02
C GLU A 50 7.75 -6.27 -15.52
N GLN A 51 7.31 -5.37 -14.62
CA GLN A 51 6.60 -4.14 -15.01
C GLN A 51 7.51 -2.96 -15.38
N LYS A 52 8.84 -3.11 -15.23
CA LYS A 52 9.85 -2.11 -15.63
C LYS A 52 9.78 -0.80 -14.85
N VAL A 53 9.26 -0.82 -13.63
CA VAL A 53 9.39 0.27 -12.66
C VAL A 53 10.87 0.41 -12.27
N PRO A 54 11.45 1.62 -12.24
CA PRO A 54 12.82 1.80 -11.78
C PRO A 54 13.03 1.30 -10.34
N VAL A 55 14.16 0.64 -10.08
CA VAL A 55 14.44 0.04 -8.77
C VAL A 55 14.54 1.07 -7.65
N GLU A 56 14.99 2.27 -7.99
CA GLU A 56 15.05 3.42 -7.09
C GLU A 56 13.67 3.91 -6.63
N ASN A 57 12.61 3.61 -7.38
CA ASN A 57 11.23 4.01 -7.07
C ASN A 57 10.49 2.93 -6.25
N GLU A 58 11.11 1.76 -6.05
CA GLU A 58 10.54 0.66 -5.27
C GLU A 58 10.74 0.79 -3.75
N PHE A 59 11.30 1.88 -3.26
CA PHE A 59 11.37 2.16 -1.83
C PHE A 59 11.00 3.61 -1.57
N ASP A 60 10.01 3.83 -0.70
CA ASP A 60 9.49 5.16 -0.40
C ASP A 60 9.41 5.45 1.11
N ALA A 61 9.05 6.68 1.46
CA ALA A 61 8.94 7.11 2.85
C ALA A 61 7.85 6.36 3.64
N ASP A 62 6.85 5.81 2.95
CA ASP A 62 5.74 5.09 3.58
C ASP A 62 6.14 3.67 4.01
N ASP A 63 7.18 3.06 3.42
CA ASP A 63 7.59 1.69 3.72
C ASP A 63 7.87 1.46 5.21
N SER A 64 8.51 2.41 5.90
CA SER A 64 8.86 2.27 7.32
C SER A 64 7.67 2.38 8.28
N ARG A 65 6.62 3.10 7.89
CA ARG A 65 5.43 3.30 8.73
C ARG A 65 4.27 2.37 8.38
N SER A 66 4.46 1.51 7.38
CA SER A 66 3.42 0.61 6.88
C SER A 66 3.45 -0.74 7.59
N CYS A 67 2.29 -1.40 7.63
CA CYS A 67 2.22 -2.84 7.82
C CYS A 67 2.49 -3.56 6.50
N HIS A 68 3.24 -4.64 6.53
CA HIS A 68 3.53 -5.47 5.36
C HIS A 68 3.12 -6.91 5.63
N TRP A 69 2.38 -7.53 4.71
CA TRP A 69 2.10 -8.95 4.74
C TRP A 69 2.87 -9.67 3.65
N VAL A 70 3.38 -10.85 3.96
CA VAL A 70 3.99 -11.75 2.98
C VAL A 70 3.32 -13.11 3.09
N VAL A 71 2.93 -13.66 1.95
CA VAL A 71 2.45 -15.03 1.85
C VAL A 71 3.56 -15.97 1.41
N TYR A 72 3.71 -17.04 2.16
CA TYR A 72 4.67 -18.12 1.97
C TYR A 72 3.96 -19.42 1.61
N VAL A 73 4.59 -20.21 0.76
CA VAL A 73 4.14 -21.54 0.33
C VAL A 73 5.29 -22.54 0.45
N GLY A 74 4.97 -23.83 0.55
CA GLY A 74 5.94 -24.90 0.78
C GLY A 74 5.87 -25.48 2.20
N SER A 75 6.75 -26.43 2.48
CA SER A 75 6.80 -27.11 3.78
C SER A 75 7.34 -26.18 4.87
N GLN A 76 7.22 -26.58 6.14
CA GLN A 76 7.72 -25.76 7.27
C GLN A 76 9.21 -25.42 7.14
N ASP A 77 10.02 -26.34 6.61
CA ASP A 77 11.48 -26.20 6.50
C ASP A 77 11.92 -25.52 5.19
N ASP A 78 11.02 -25.36 4.21
CA ASP A 78 11.33 -24.83 2.88
C ASP A 78 10.23 -23.87 2.37
N ARG A 79 9.96 -22.84 3.18
CA ARG A 79 8.97 -21.81 2.85
C ARG A 79 9.56 -20.79 1.89
N VAL A 80 8.85 -20.57 0.77
CA VAL A 80 9.21 -19.59 -0.26
C VAL A 80 8.23 -18.40 -0.20
N PRO A 81 8.70 -17.15 -0.15
CA PRO A 81 7.84 -15.97 -0.27
C PRO A 81 7.33 -15.82 -1.70
N VAL A 82 6.02 -15.67 -1.89
CA VAL A 82 5.40 -15.66 -3.24
C VAL A 82 4.42 -14.52 -3.48
N GLY A 83 4.05 -13.77 -2.45
CA GLY A 83 3.23 -12.57 -2.61
C GLY A 83 3.33 -11.63 -1.42
N THR A 84 3.05 -10.35 -1.63
CA THR A 84 3.07 -9.32 -0.59
C THR A 84 2.00 -8.26 -0.81
N ILE A 85 1.60 -7.58 0.26
CA ILE A 85 0.78 -6.36 0.24
C ILE A 85 1.24 -5.43 1.36
N ARG A 86 1.15 -4.12 1.11
CA ARG A 86 1.45 -3.06 2.06
C ARG A 86 0.17 -2.33 2.45
N LEU A 87 0.05 -1.98 3.73
CA LEU A 87 -0.98 -1.07 4.24
C LEU A 87 -0.30 0.17 4.84
N VAL A 88 -0.57 1.31 4.22
CA VAL A 88 -0.03 2.61 4.61
C VAL A 88 -1.04 3.31 5.54
N PRO A 89 -0.62 3.79 6.73
CA PRO A 89 -1.49 4.56 7.60
C PRO A 89 -1.73 5.98 7.08
N PHE A 90 -2.70 6.70 7.64
CA PHE A 90 -2.84 8.16 7.43
C PHE A 90 -1.76 8.93 8.23
N PRO A 91 -1.51 10.23 7.96
CA PRO A 91 -2.00 11.02 6.82
C PRO A 91 -1.39 10.57 5.48
N HIS A 92 -1.93 11.05 4.37
CA HIS A 92 -1.40 10.81 3.01
C HIS A 92 -1.14 12.14 2.30
N ASP A 93 -0.29 12.11 1.28
CA ASP A 93 -0.23 13.19 0.29
C ASP A 93 -1.60 13.37 -0.41
N PRO A 94 -1.90 14.56 -0.95
CA PRO A 94 -3.15 14.81 -1.66
C PRO A 94 -3.42 13.82 -2.80
N HIS A 95 -4.69 13.56 -3.08
CA HIS A 95 -5.11 12.68 -4.16
C HIS A 95 -4.49 13.10 -5.50
N PRO A 96 -4.08 12.13 -6.34
CA PRO A 96 -3.53 12.42 -7.66
C PRO A 96 -4.43 13.33 -8.49
N GLN A 97 -3.84 14.17 -9.33
CA GLN A 97 -4.58 14.97 -10.29
C GLN A 97 -5.14 14.06 -11.38
N THR A 98 -6.42 14.25 -11.71
CA THR A 98 -7.05 13.53 -12.82
C THR A 98 -6.30 13.80 -14.12
N GLY A 99 -5.87 12.74 -14.81
CA GLY A 99 -5.04 12.81 -16.00
C GLY A 99 -3.57 13.15 -15.74
N GLY A 100 -3.17 13.32 -14.48
CA GLY A 100 -1.80 13.59 -14.07
C GLY A 100 -0.85 12.44 -14.38
N ARG A 101 0.44 12.75 -14.46
CA ARG A 101 1.51 11.79 -14.70
C ARG A 101 2.55 11.95 -13.61
N TYR A 102 2.85 10.86 -12.91
CA TYR A 102 3.70 10.85 -11.74
C TYR A 102 4.92 9.99 -12.00
N TRP A 103 6.08 10.52 -11.60
CA TRP A 103 7.37 9.85 -11.65
C TRP A 103 8.06 10.00 -10.29
N ASN A 104 8.37 8.87 -9.65
CA ASN A 104 8.86 8.78 -8.29
C ASN A 104 8.00 9.58 -7.29
N GLY A 105 6.67 9.48 -7.42
CA GLY A 105 5.71 10.23 -6.59
C GLY A 105 5.58 11.72 -6.92
N VAL A 106 6.31 12.25 -7.91
CA VAL A 106 6.28 13.67 -8.29
C VAL A 106 5.49 13.88 -9.58
N LEU A 107 4.59 14.87 -9.59
CA LEU A 107 3.81 15.23 -10.78
C LEU A 107 4.72 15.82 -11.88
N GLU A 108 4.71 15.24 -13.07
CA GLU A 108 5.44 15.77 -14.23
C GLU A 108 4.97 17.18 -14.57
N GLY A 109 5.91 18.11 -14.73
CA GLY A 109 5.63 19.50 -15.09
C GLY A 109 5.23 20.40 -13.91
N SER A 110 5.13 19.89 -12.67
CA SER A 110 4.99 20.76 -11.50
C SER A 110 6.29 21.52 -11.26
N ARG A 111 6.26 22.85 -11.43
CA ARG A 111 7.41 23.74 -11.15
C ARG A 111 7.52 24.11 -9.67
N GLU A 112 6.52 23.82 -8.88
CA GLU A 112 6.41 24.15 -7.46
C GLU A 112 5.83 22.95 -6.70
N ALA A 113 6.18 22.83 -5.42
CA ALA A 113 5.48 21.92 -4.51
C ALA A 113 3.98 22.24 -4.58
N PRO A 114 3.09 21.23 -4.63
CA PRO A 114 1.66 21.47 -4.62
C PRO A 114 1.33 22.43 -3.46
N PRO A 115 0.47 23.45 -3.67
CA PRO A 115 0.08 24.34 -2.60
C PRO A 115 -0.39 23.48 -1.41
N GLN A 116 0.07 23.82 -0.21
CA GLN A 116 -0.29 23.18 1.07
C GLN A 116 -1.77 23.42 1.45
N ALA A 117 -2.66 23.43 0.47
CA ALA A 117 -4.09 23.35 0.66
C ALA A 117 -4.44 21.88 0.91
N GLY A 118 -5.40 21.63 1.82
CA GLY A 118 -5.86 20.27 2.13
C GLY A 118 -6.28 19.49 0.88
N ASP A 119 -6.41 18.18 1.05
CA ASP A 119 -6.78 17.29 -0.03
C ASP A 119 -8.17 17.63 -0.60
N ARG A 120 -8.38 17.35 -1.89
CA ARG A 120 -9.65 17.62 -2.56
C ARG A 120 -10.68 16.53 -2.21
N PRO A 121 -11.97 16.87 -2.15
CA PRO A 121 -13.02 15.85 -2.06
C PRO A 121 -13.10 15.03 -3.35
N THR A 122 -13.49 13.77 -3.19
CA THR A 122 -13.77 12.78 -4.23
C THR A 122 -15.14 12.14 -3.99
N SER A 123 -15.47 11.04 -4.67
CA SER A 123 -16.78 10.39 -4.55
C SER A 123 -16.98 9.73 -3.19
N PHE A 124 -15.89 9.21 -2.60
CA PHE A 124 -15.93 8.48 -1.33
C PHE A 124 -15.10 9.10 -0.19
N HIS A 125 -14.32 10.15 -0.47
CA HIS A 125 -13.50 10.86 0.51
C HIS A 125 -13.83 12.35 0.51
N ASP A 126 -14.01 12.95 1.69
CA ASP A 126 -14.38 14.37 1.81
C ASP A 126 -13.18 15.34 1.74
N GLY A 127 -11.96 14.83 1.56
CA GLY A 127 -10.71 15.61 1.56
C GLY A 127 -10.05 15.71 2.95
N THR A 128 -10.67 15.16 3.99
CA THR A 128 -10.22 15.31 5.38
C THR A 128 -10.30 14.02 6.21
N GLU A 129 -11.21 13.10 5.89
CA GLU A 129 -11.42 11.86 6.65
C GLU A 129 -10.18 10.94 6.62
N PRO A 130 -9.64 10.52 7.78
CA PRO A 130 -8.53 9.58 7.81
C PRO A 130 -8.87 8.26 7.11
N TYR A 131 -7.99 7.81 6.21
CA TYR A 131 -8.10 6.52 5.53
C TYR A 131 -6.76 5.78 5.55
N VAL A 132 -6.79 4.45 5.50
CA VAL A 132 -5.59 3.64 5.25
C VAL A 132 -5.53 3.27 3.78
N LYS A 133 -4.34 3.03 3.24
CA LYS A 133 -4.15 2.76 1.80
C LYS A 133 -3.51 1.39 1.60
N LEU A 134 -4.16 0.52 0.83
CA LEU A 134 -3.54 -0.71 0.35
C LEU A 134 -2.72 -0.42 -0.91
N GLY A 135 -1.50 -0.94 -0.95
CA GLY A 135 -0.57 -0.77 -2.06
C GLY A 135 0.46 -1.88 -2.10
N ARG A 136 1.40 -1.80 -3.06
CA ARG A 136 2.47 -2.78 -3.28
C ARG A 136 1.95 -4.25 -3.32
N LEU A 137 0.73 -4.46 -3.81
CA LEU A 137 0.16 -5.79 -3.96
C LEU A 137 0.87 -6.50 -5.12
N ALA A 138 1.64 -7.53 -4.81
CA ALA A 138 2.40 -8.30 -5.79
C ALA A 138 2.28 -9.80 -5.50
N VAL A 139 2.15 -10.59 -6.56
CA VAL A 139 2.27 -12.06 -6.52
C VAL A 139 3.15 -12.46 -7.69
N VAL A 140 4.19 -13.25 -7.40
CA VAL A 140 5.13 -13.70 -8.44
C VAL A 140 4.39 -14.60 -9.45
N THR A 141 4.80 -14.51 -10.71
CA THR A 141 4.02 -15.02 -11.86
C THR A 141 3.65 -16.51 -11.74
N GLU A 142 4.51 -17.34 -11.18
CA GLU A 142 4.31 -18.79 -11.03
C GLU A 142 3.20 -19.16 -10.02
N TYR A 143 2.76 -18.18 -9.21
CA TYR A 143 1.76 -18.36 -8.17
C TYR A 143 0.48 -17.54 -8.38
N ARG A 144 0.37 -16.83 -9.50
CA ARG A 144 -0.86 -16.12 -9.89
C ARG A 144 -1.98 -17.11 -10.23
N GLY A 145 -3.23 -16.65 -10.13
CA GLY A 145 -4.41 -17.50 -10.35
C GLY A 145 -4.72 -18.48 -9.21
N LYS A 146 -3.90 -18.55 -8.16
CA LYS A 146 -4.08 -19.44 -6.99
C LYS A 146 -4.82 -18.79 -5.80
N GLY A 147 -5.43 -17.62 -6.01
CA GLY A 147 -6.19 -16.90 -4.97
C GLY A 147 -5.34 -16.14 -3.92
N LEU A 148 -4.01 -16.15 -4.04
CA LEU A 148 -3.11 -15.58 -3.02
C LEU A 148 -3.22 -14.05 -2.87
N ALA A 149 -3.46 -13.31 -3.96
CA ALA A 149 -3.67 -11.86 -3.89
C ALA A 149 -4.92 -11.51 -3.05
N GLY A 150 -6.02 -12.24 -3.26
CA GLY A 150 -7.24 -12.08 -2.47
C GLY A 150 -7.04 -12.51 -1.01
N LEU A 151 -6.23 -13.54 -0.74
CA LEU A 151 -5.86 -13.91 0.62
C LEU A 151 -5.14 -12.76 1.34
N LEU A 152 -4.15 -12.14 0.69
CA LEU A 152 -3.41 -10.98 1.23
C LEU A 152 -4.32 -9.78 1.51
N VAL A 153 -5.14 -9.37 0.53
CA VAL A 153 -6.07 -8.24 0.70
C VAL A 153 -7.05 -8.50 1.84
N ASN A 154 -7.72 -9.66 1.86
CA ASN A 154 -8.67 -9.98 2.93
C ASN A 154 -8.00 -10.09 4.30
N THR A 155 -6.74 -10.53 4.36
CA THR A 155 -5.98 -10.60 5.62
C THR A 155 -5.72 -9.19 6.15
N ALA A 156 -5.26 -8.26 5.31
CA ALA A 156 -5.01 -6.88 5.68
C ALA A 156 -6.31 -6.15 6.10
N LEU A 157 -7.40 -6.31 5.34
CA LEU A 157 -8.69 -5.71 5.65
C LEU A 157 -9.24 -6.20 7.00
N ARG A 158 -9.26 -7.53 7.22
CA ARG A 158 -9.73 -8.11 8.50
C ARG A 158 -8.86 -7.70 9.68
N TRP A 159 -7.55 -7.57 9.47
CA TRP A 159 -6.65 -7.10 10.51
C TRP A 159 -6.99 -5.65 10.90
N MET A 160 -7.24 -4.76 9.93
CA MET A 160 -7.68 -3.40 10.24
C MET A 160 -9.05 -3.34 10.91
N GLU A 161 -10.03 -4.13 10.46
CA GLU A 161 -11.34 -4.24 11.12
C GLU A 161 -11.22 -4.65 12.58
N ALA A 162 -10.28 -5.55 12.89
CA ALA A 162 -10.00 -5.99 14.26
C ALA A 162 -9.17 -4.99 15.09
N ASN A 163 -8.53 -4.00 14.46
CA ASN A 163 -7.63 -3.04 15.11
C ASN A 163 -7.91 -1.60 14.65
N PRO A 164 -9.14 -1.06 14.81
CA PRO A 164 -9.54 0.21 14.20
C PRO A 164 -8.76 1.42 14.71
N SER A 165 -8.29 1.38 15.96
CA SER A 165 -7.52 2.47 16.58
C SER A 165 -6.00 2.34 16.42
N TYR A 166 -5.50 1.32 15.70
CA TYR A 166 -4.07 0.99 15.67
C TYR A 166 -3.19 2.18 15.24
N PHE A 167 -3.69 2.98 14.30
CA PHE A 167 -2.97 4.14 13.77
C PHE A 167 -3.40 5.47 14.38
N ASP A 168 -4.24 5.52 15.41
CA ASP A 168 -4.72 6.79 15.98
C ASP A 168 -3.58 7.65 16.54
N SER A 169 -2.48 7.03 16.99
CA SER A 169 -1.28 7.74 17.44
C SER A 169 -0.60 8.54 16.33
N THR A 170 -0.79 8.16 15.06
CA THR A 170 -0.26 8.90 13.89
C THR A 170 -0.92 10.27 13.70
N ILE A 171 -2.13 10.47 14.25
CA ILE A 171 -2.88 11.75 14.25
C ILE A 171 -2.17 12.81 15.10
N SER A 172 -1.34 12.39 16.06
CA SER A 172 -0.77 13.29 17.08
C SER A 172 0.50 14.03 16.65
N THR A 173 0.92 13.95 15.38
CA THR A 173 2.05 14.75 14.88
C THR A 173 1.53 16.08 14.33
N PRO A 174 1.74 17.23 15.00
CA PRO A 174 1.19 18.50 14.54
C PRO A 174 2.03 19.04 13.38
N CYS A 175 1.56 18.88 12.15
CA CYS A 175 1.90 19.82 11.09
C CYS A 175 1.12 21.12 11.33
N LEU A 176 1.83 22.13 11.87
CA LEU A 176 1.50 23.56 11.83
C LEU A 176 0.13 24.02 12.39
N ALA A 177 0.18 24.57 13.60
CA ALA A 177 -0.48 25.81 14.07
C ALA A 177 -1.88 26.23 13.53
N VAL A 178 -2.82 25.30 13.29
CA VAL A 178 -4.24 25.67 13.11
C VAL A 178 -4.97 25.51 14.45
N PRO A 179 -5.64 26.55 14.97
CA PRO A 179 -6.47 26.41 16.17
C PRO A 179 -7.66 25.52 15.86
N ARG A 180 -7.81 24.42 16.62
CA ARG A 180 -8.88 23.42 16.49
C ARG A 180 -10.26 24.06 16.43
N PRO A 181 -11.12 23.50 15.58
CA PRO A 181 -12.32 22.89 16.15
C PRO A 181 -12.58 21.47 15.61
N LEU A 182 -13.19 20.66 16.46
CA LEU A 182 -13.56 19.24 16.32
C LEU A 182 -12.44 18.21 16.46
N ALA A 183 -12.70 17.22 17.31
CA ALA A 183 -11.92 16.01 17.44
C ALA A 183 -11.78 15.36 16.06
N ILE A 184 -10.55 15.20 15.57
CA ILE A 184 -10.31 14.29 14.45
C ILE A 184 -10.73 12.93 14.99
N SER A 185 -11.89 12.45 14.53
CA SER A 185 -12.34 11.09 14.80
C SER A 185 -11.25 10.16 14.29
N GLY A 186 -10.91 9.14 15.09
CA GLY A 186 -10.01 8.08 14.65
C GLY A 186 -10.50 7.46 13.34
N TRP A 187 -9.69 6.59 12.78
CA TRP A 187 -10.02 5.94 11.51
C TRP A 187 -11.41 5.29 11.53
N ASN A 188 -12.26 5.69 10.58
CA ASN A 188 -13.66 5.29 10.51
C ASN A 188 -13.91 4.31 9.34
N GLY A 189 -13.00 3.36 9.17
CA GLY A 189 -13.15 2.24 8.25
C GLY A 189 -12.83 2.53 6.78
N LEU A 190 -12.39 3.74 6.40
CA LEU A 190 -12.13 4.07 5.00
C LEU A 190 -10.80 3.47 4.52
N VAL A 191 -10.83 2.68 3.45
CA VAL A 191 -9.65 2.07 2.83
C VAL A 191 -9.55 2.49 1.38
N CYS A 192 -8.42 3.06 0.99
CA CYS A 192 -8.09 3.44 -0.38
C CYS A 192 -7.22 2.37 -1.06
N ALA A 193 -7.37 2.23 -2.36
CA ALA A 193 -6.40 1.56 -3.23
C ALA A 193 -6.19 2.39 -4.50
N HIS A 194 -4.93 2.62 -4.85
CA HIS A 194 -4.54 3.08 -6.18
C HIS A 194 -4.39 1.83 -7.05
N ALA A 195 -5.46 1.45 -7.74
CA ALA A 195 -5.49 0.21 -8.51
C ALA A 195 -4.93 0.45 -9.91
N GLN A 196 -4.03 -0.41 -10.38
CA GLN A 196 -3.73 -0.48 -11.81
C GLN A 196 -5.03 -0.75 -12.57
N GLN A 197 -5.26 -0.03 -13.67
CA GLN A 197 -6.54 -0.09 -14.41
C GLN A 197 -6.90 -1.52 -14.84
N GLN A 198 -5.91 -2.36 -15.14
CA GLN A 198 -6.10 -3.77 -15.49
C GLN A 198 -6.56 -4.67 -14.32
N ALA A 199 -6.36 -4.23 -13.08
CA ALA A 199 -6.65 -5.00 -11.86
C ALA A 199 -7.99 -4.61 -11.20
N VAL A 200 -8.71 -3.63 -11.73
CA VAL A 200 -9.96 -3.07 -11.17
C VAL A 200 -10.98 -4.15 -10.85
N GLY A 201 -11.24 -5.05 -11.80
CA GLY A 201 -12.19 -6.15 -11.60
C GLY A 201 -11.78 -7.17 -10.53
N ALA A 202 -10.51 -7.18 -10.09
CA ALA A 202 -10.09 -7.95 -8.92
C ALA A 202 -10.41 -7.21 -7.61
N TRP A 203 -10.13 -5.91 -7.56
CA TRP A 203 -10.46 -5.04 -6.41
C TRP A 203 -11.97 -4.96 -6.16
N GLU A 204 -12.78 -4.88 -7.21
CA GLU A 204 -14.25 -4.93 -7.10
C GLU A 204 -14.74 -6.21 -6.42
N LYS A 205 -14.15 -7.36 -6.76
CA LYS A 205 -14.46 -8.65 -6.10
C LYS A 205 -14.10 -8.68 -4.63
N TRP A 206 -13.20 -7.80 -4.19
CA TRP A 206 -12.81 -7.67 -2.79
C TRP A 206 -13.59 -6.59 -2.03
N GLY A 207 -14.50 -5.88 -2.70
CA GLY A 207 -15.42 -4.92 -2.09
C GLY A 207 -15.09 -3.45 -2.35
N PHE A 208 -14.06 -3.16 -3.16
CA PHE A 208 -13.70 -1.80 -3.55
C PHE A 208 -14.60 -1.28 -4.66
N GLN A 209 -14.86 0.02 -4.64
CA GLN A 209 -15.63 0.75 -5.64
C GLN A 209 -14.76 1.81 -6.29
N VAL A 210 -14.89 1.98 -7.60
CA VAL A 210 -14.18 3.03 -8.36
C VAL A 210 -14.65 4.40 -7.89
N ASP A 211 -13.69 5.24 -7.50
CA ASP A 211 -13.94 6.65 -7.18
C ASP A 211 -13.83 7.49 -8.45
N GLU A 212 -14.96 7.70 -9.12
CA GLU A 212 -15.05 8.43 -10.40
C GLU A 212 -14.48 9.87 -10.30
N ALA A 213 -14.73 10.56 -9.18
CA ALA A 213 -14.21 11.89 -8.94
C ALA A 213 -12.71 11.91 -8.56
N MET A 214 -12.13 10.83 -8.03
CA MET A 214 -10.68 10.71 -7.97
C MET A 214 -10.11 10.59 -9.40
N GLY A 215 -10.79 9.80 -10.24
CA GLY A 215 -10.48 9.61 -11.65
C GLY A 215 -9.27 8.70 -11.86
N SER A 216 -8.64 8.85 -13.03
CA SER A 216 -7.47 8.08 -13.44
C SER A 216 -6.23 8.95 -13.64
N TRP A 217 -5.05 8.41 -13.40
CA TRP A 217 -3.76 9.07 -13.61
C TRP A 217 -2.70 8.03 -13.99
N TRP A 218 -1.47 8.47 -14.24
CA TRP A 218 -0.35 7.60 -14.55
C TRP A 218 0.67 7.65 -13.42
N GLU A 219 1.15 6.49 -12.96
CA GLU A 219 2.30 6.34 -12.06
C GLU A 219 3.29 5.40 -12.73
N GLU A 220 4.55 5.81 -12.89
CA GLU A 220 5.61 4.97 -13.47
C GLU A 220 5.25 4.41 -14.86
N GLY A 221 4.48 5.18 -15.64
CA GLY A 221 4.00 4.76 -16.97
C GLY A 221 2.83 3.77 -16.95
N ILE A 222 2.26 3.48 -15.78
CA ILE A 222 1.13 2.57 -15.60
C ILE A 222 -0.13 3.37 -15.27
N ALA A 223 -1.22 3.10 -15.98
CA ALA A 223 -2.51 3.72 -15.72
C ALA A 223 -3.12 3.18 -14.42
N HIS A 224 -3.47 4.10 -13.52
CA HIS A 224 -4.08 3.84 -12.23
C HIS A 224 -5.44 4.54 -12.11
N LEU A 225 -6.27 4.04 -11.22
CA LEU A 225 -7.49 4.70 -10.78
C LEU A 225 -7.71 4.56 -9.28
N GLY A 226 -8.46 5.51 -8.74
CA GLY A 226 -8.81 5.56 -7.33
C GLY A 226 -9.92 4.57 -7.01
N MET A 227 -9.76 3.78 -5.96
CA MET A 227 -10.83 2.94 -5.43
C MET A 227 -10.92 3.07 -3.92
N PHE A 228 -12.14 2.97 -3.39
CA PHE A 228 -12.38 2.96 -1.96
C PHE A 228 -13.25 1.79 -1.53
N GLN A 229 -13.04 1.35 -0.30
CA GLN A 229 -13.90 0.44 0.42
C GLN A 229 -14.15 0.99 1.83
N ARG A 230 -15.38 0.87 2.31
CA ARG A 230 -15.74 1.18 3.69
C ARG A 230 -15.86 -0.12 4.48
N LEU A 231 -14.99 -0.31 5.47
CA LEU A 231 -15.07 -1.42 6.42
C LEU A 231 -16.01 -1.09 7.57
N ARG A 232 -16.54 -2.12 8.22
CA ARG A 232 -17.37 -1.96 9.42
C ARG A 232 -16.45 -1.91 10.64
N THR A 233 -16.27 -0.73 11.22
CA THR A 233 -15.60 -0.58 12.52
C THR A 233 -16.65 -0.69 13.62
N THR A 234 -16.51 -1.67 14.51
CA THR A 234 -17.36 -1.85 15.70
C THR A 234 -16.82 -1.08 16.89
#